data_AF-A0A1C6UQI1-F1
#
_entry.id   AF-A0A1C6UQI1-F1
#
_cell.length_a   1.000
_cell.length_b   1.000
_cell.length_c   1.000
_cell.angle_alpha   90.00
_cell.angle_beta   90.00
_cell.angle_gamma   90.00
#
_symmetry.space_group_name_H-M   'P 1'
#
loop_
_entity.id
_entity.type
_entity.pdbx_description
1 polymer ?
#
loop_
_entity_poly.entity_id
_entity_poly.type
_entity_poly.pdbx_seq_one_letter_code
_entity_poly.pdbx_strand_id
1 'polypeptide(L)'
;MDDPHPTTDTRPCAHCGRDVPQRVGAGRPFRYCRDNDGACQRASRNTRMRHRHAPGLPGQVARTWEAVDRLDQIVATLTETLHAELSPTGVERQLAQLRAEAAAQIAQAHTERDEARADADTARADATKARQQAEAAVAEAADARRAADQATARAAAAVDRAEQAEQARDTAHRETSAAQALRVQAERDRDAARHELRTVRAEVDTERHRTAELTTERDTARAEVARVTAVADEATGHAEQVRAALTQAHADLAAARTDAADLTAEIATVRAEADRLRQHVAEATDAVAQAGTARDTARAEAEQARVEVATATARADGLAADLSLARQAAAAAEQRLGDLQARLRAAEDDRDQATRRTAQLVDQVSDLASALARLGAPRPG
;
A
#
# COMPACT_ATOMS: atom_id res chain seq x y z
N MET A 1 181.34 8.64 -77.16
CA MET A 1 181.94 7.33 -77.36
C MET A 1 180.86 6.42 -77.91
N ASP A 2 181.02 6.12 -79.19
CA ASP A 2 180.49 5.04 -80.01
C ASP A 2 178.98 4.77 -80.08
N ASP A 3 178.39 5.26 -81.19
CA ASP A 3 177.20 4.72 -81.84
C ASP A 3 177.38 3.23 -82.16
N PRO A 4 176.56 2.32 -81.61
CA PRO A 4 176.54 0.95 -82.08
C PRO A 4 175.67 0.86 -83.34
N HIS A 5 176.30 0.68 -84.49
CA HIS A 5 175.63 0.22 -85.69
C HIS A 5 174.78 -1.03 -85.36
N PRO A 6 173.49 -1.09 -85.74
CA PRO A 6 172.66 -2.25 -85.47
C PRO A 6 173.20 -3.46 -86.25
N THR A 7 173.74 -4.43 -85.53
CA THR A 7 173.99 -5.79 -86.04
C THR A 7 172.63 -6.39 -86.40
N THR A 8 172.27 -6.39 -87.67
CA THR A 8 171.12 -7.16 -88.15
C THR A 8 171.32 -8.61 -87.76
N ASP A 9 170.56 -9.10 -86.78
CA ASP A 9 170.53 -10.51 -86.39
C ASP A 9 170.09 -11.32 -87.61
N THR A 10 171.05 -11.94 -88.29
CA THR A 10 170.81 -12.78 -89.46
C THR A 10 170.77 -14.22 -89.01
N ARG A 11 169.66 -14.91 -89.28
CA ARG A 11 169.57 -16.36 -89.09
C ARG A 11 169.66 -17.06 -90.45
N PRO A 12 170.33 -18.21 -90.54
CA PRO A 12 170.40 -18.96 -91.78
C PRO A 12 169.00 -19.43 -92.19
N CYS A 13 168.69 -19.28 -93.48
CA CYS A 13 167.46 -19.79 -94.08
C CYS A 13 167.36 -21.30 -93.85
N ALA A 14 166.24 -21.77 -93.30
CA ALA A 14 165.99 -23.19 -93.04
C ALA A 14 165.91 -24.07 -94.31
N HIS A 15 166.08 -23.49 -95.51
CA HIS A 15 166.17 -24.25 -96.76
C HIS A 15 167.53 -24.15 -97.44
N CYS A 16 168.01 -22.94 -97.75
CA CYS A 16 169.24 -22.75 -98.51
C CYS A 16 170.44 -22.30 -97.66
N GLY A 17 170.27 -22.11 -96.35
CA GLY A 17 171.33 -21.65 -95.45
C GLY A 17 171.74 -20.17 -95.59
N ARG A 18 171.29 -19.45 -96.62
CA ARG A 18 171.59 -18.02 -96.81
C ARG A 18 171.08 -17.20 -95.62
N ASP A 19 171.86 -16.23 -95.19
CA ASP A 19 171.51 -15.32 -94.11
C ASP A 19 170.23 -14.54 -94.40
N VAL A 20 169.23 -14.72 -93.53
CA VAL A 20 167.94 -14.03 -93.59
C VAL A 20 167.90 -12.99 -92.47
N PRO A 21 167.83 -11.69 -92.82
CA PRO A 21 167.67 -10.63 -91.83
C PRO A 21 166.41 -10.84 -90.98
N GLN A 22 166.56 -10.89 -89.66
CA GLN A 22 165.43 -11.00 -88.74
C GLN A 22 164.82 -9.63 -88.43
N ARG A 23 163.56 -9.62 -88.01
CA ARG A 23 162.91 -8.42 -87.44
C ARG A 23 163.32 -8.28 -85.98
N VAL A 24 163.74 -7.08 -85.59
CA VAL A 24 163.83 -6.66 -84.20
C VAL A 24 162.41 -6.36 -83.68
N GLY A 25 161.82 -7.27 -82.89
CA GLY A 25 160.50 -7.08 -82.27
C GLY A 25 159.67 -8.36 -82.00
N ALA A 26 158.60 -8.24 -81.21
CA ALA A 26 157.71 -9.34 -80.86
C ALA A 26 156.91 -9.88 -82.08
N GLY A 27 157.31 -11.05 -82.57
CA GLY A 27 156.69 -11.74 -83.69
C GLY A 27 157.44 -13.01 -84.03
N ARG A 28 156.82 -13.94 -84.77
CA ARG A 28 157.46 -15.22 -85.10
C ARG A 28 158.69 -15.00 -85.98
N PRO A 29 159.89 -15.49 -85.59
CA PRO A 29 161.12 -15.32 -86.37
C PRO A 29 160.98 -15.82 -87.81
N PHE A 30 161.62 -15.13 -88.76
CA PHE A 30 161.61 -15.52 -90.16
C PHE A 30 162.50 -16.75 -90.38
N ARG A 31 161.87 -17.86 -90.78
CA ARG A 31 162.56 -19.14 -91.02
C ARG A 31 163.09 -19.31 -92.45
N TYR A 32 162.66 -18.52 -93.44
CA TYR A 32 163.03 -18.72 -94.85
C TYR A 32 163.35 -17.39 -95.55
N CYS A 33 164.16 -17.45 -96.61
CA CYS A 33 164.45 -16.32 -97.51
C CYS A 33 163.16 -15.72 -98.07
N ARG A 34 163.12 -14.39 -98.14
CA ARG A 34 161.96 -13.61 -98.61
C ARG A 34 162.23 -12.92 -99.95
N ASP A 35 163.50 -12.70 -100.26
CA ASP A 35 164.06 -12.13 -101.49
C ASP A 35 163.91 -13.02 -102.73
N ASN A 36 163.38 -14.25 -102.58
CA ASN A 36 163.22 -15.20 -103.68
C ASN A 36 161.75 -15.58 -103.97
N ASP A 37 160.83 -14.64 -103.80
CA ASP A 37 159.37 -14.86 -103.99
C ASP A 37 158.83 -16.07 -103.22
N GLY A 38 159.39 -16.36 -102.04
CA GLY A 38 159.03 -17.53 -101.24
C GLY A 38 159.45 -18.87 -101.84
N ALA A 39 160.35 -18.89 -102.82
CA ALA A 39 160.87 -20.12 -103.41
C ALA A 39 161.51 -21.03 -102.35
N CYS A 40 162.22 -20.48 -101.36
CA CYS A 40 162.78 -21.28 -100.26
C CYS A 40 161.70 -21.92 -99.37
N GLN A 41 160.62 -21.20 -99.07
CA GLN A 41 159.50 -21.73 -98.31
C GLN A 41 158.75 -22.81 -99.10
N ARG A 42 158.49 -22.58 -100.40
CA ARG A 42 157.85 -23.56 -101.29
C ARG A 42 158.73 -24.79 -101.50
N ALA A 43 160.03 -24.63 -101.69
CA ALA A 43 160.97 -25.72 -101.86
C ALA A 43 161.08 -26.55 -100.58
N SER A 44 161.21 -25.94 -99.41
CA SER A 44 161.12 -26.66 -98.13
C SER A 44 159.76 -27.35 -97.92
N ARG A 45 158.65 -26.75 -98.38
CA ARG A 45 157.32 -27.38 -98.36
C ARG A 45 157.24 -28.58 -99.30
N ASN A 46 157.78 -28.46 -100.53
CA ASN A 46 157.84 -29.55 -101.50
C ASN A 46 158.79 -30.66 -101.05
N THR A 47 159.94 -30.34 -100.46
CA THR A 47 160.86 -31.30 -99.83
C THR A 47 160.16 -32.04 -98.71
N ARG A 48 159.44 -31.34 -97.81
CA ARG A 48 158.64 -31.99 -96.77
C ARG A 48 157.50 -32.84 -97.32
N MET A 49 156.75 -32.38 -98.31
CA MET A 49 155.73 -33.20 -98.97
C MET A 49 156.34 -34.44 -99.64
N ARG A 50 157.46 -34.28 -100.35
CA ARG A 50 158.18 -35.39 -100.98
C ARG A 50 158.69 -36.39 -99.96
N HIS A 51 159.26 -35.94 -98.83
CA HIS A 51 159.63 -36.83 -97.74
C HIS A 51 158.42 -37.48 -97.07
N ARG A 52 157.33 -36.74 -96.85
CA ARG A 52 156.09 -37.24 -96.24
C ARG A 52 155.38 -38.30 -97.10
N HIS A 53 155.50 -38.19 -98.42
CA HIS A 53 154.92 -39.11 -99.41
C HIS A 53 155.94 -40.08 -100.03
N ALA A 54 157.20 -40.09 -99.58
CA ALA A 54 158.22 -41.03 -100.05
C ALA A 54 157.88 -42.46 -99.57
N PRO A 55 157.83 -43.45 -100.48
CA PRO A 55 157.68 -44.85 -100.08
C PRO A 55 158.95 -45.34 -99.35
N GLY A 56 158.77 -46.11 -98.27
CA GLY A 56 159.85 -46.68 -97.47
C GLY A 56 160.18 -45.92 -96.16
N LEU A 57 161.28 -46.35 -95.51
CA LEU A 57 161.76 -45.86 -94.22
C LEU A 57 161.82 -44.32 -94.09
N PRO A 58 162.30 -43.54 -95.08
CA PRO A 58 162.42 -42.09 -94.93
C PRO A 58 161.08 -41.37 -94.73
N GLY A 59 160.01 -41.84 -95.37
CA GLY A 59 158.67 -41.26 -95.21
C GLY A 59 157.96 -41.69 -93.93
N GLN A 60 158.25 -42.89 -93.43
CA GLN A 60 157.84 -43.31 -92.09
C GLN A 60 158.56 -42.48 -91.01
N VAL A 61 159.85 -42.18 -91.19
CA VAL A 61 160.62 -41.28 -90.31
C VAL A 61 160.07 -39.86 -90.33
N ALA A 62 159.71 -39.30 -91.49
CA ALA A 62 159.12 -37.97 -91.57
C ALA A 62 157.75 -37.86 -90.85
N ARG A 63 156.87 -38.86 -90.99
CA ARG A 63 155.57 -38.88 -90.29
C ARG A 63 155.71 -39.10 -88.78
N THR A 64 156.68 -39.90 -88.36
CA THR A 64 156.97 -40.07 -86.92
C THR A 64 157.52 -38.78 -86.31
N TRP A 65 158.37 -38.03 -87.02
CA TRP A 65 158.80 -36.69 -86.58
C TRP A 65 157.65 -35.68 -86.48
N GLU A 66 156.68 -35.70 -87.39
CA GLU A 66 155.49 -34.83 -87.26
C GLU A 66 154.57 -35.23 -86.11
N ALA A 67 154.46 -36.53 -85.83
CA ALA A 67 153.77 -37.01 -84.63
C ALA A 67 154.50 -36.55 -83.35
N VAL A 68 155.83 -36.57 -83.36
CA VAL A 68 156.66 -36.02 -82.27
C VAL A 68 156.42 -34.52 -82.10
N ASP A 69 156.44 -33.72 -83.16
CA ASP A 69 156.14 -32.28 -83.08
C ASP A 69 154.72 -32.01 -82.53
N ARG A 70 153.73 -32.85 -82.90
CA ARG A 70 152.36 -32.70 -82.40
C ARG A 70 152.23 -33.11 -80.94
N LEU A 71 152.94 -34.16 -80.53
CA LEU A 71 153.05 -34.53 -79.12
C LEU A 71 153.73 -33.42 -78.33
N ASP A 72 154.78 -32.80 -78.86
CA ASP A 72 155.49 -31.70 -78.23
C ASP A 72 154.58 -30.47 -78.07
N GLN A 73 153.77 -30.15 -79.09
CA GLN A 73 152.74 -29.09 -78.99
C GLN A 73 151.66 -29.41 -77.94
N ILE A 74 151.20 -30.66 -77.87
CA ILE A 74 150.23 -31.11 -76.85
C ILE A 74 150.85 -31.03 -75.46
N VAL A 75 152.09 -31.51 -75.30
CA VAL A 75 152.83 -31.44 -74.03
C VAL A 75 153.03 -29.98 -73.61
N ALA A 76 153.40 -29.09 -74.53
CA ALA A 76 153.50 -27.66 -74.25
C ALA A 76 152.16 -27.07 -73.80
N THR A 77 151.07 -27.38 -74.50
CA THR A 77 149.73 -26.89 -74.15
C THR A 77 149.24 -27.44 -72.81
N LEU A 78 149.46 -28.74 -72.56
CA LEU A 78 149.15 -29.38 -71.28
C LEU A 78 150.02 -28.85 -70.15
N THR A 79 151.28 -28.55 -70.43
CA THR A 79 152.19 -27.96 -69.43
C THR A 79 151.76 -26.53 -69.11
N GLU A 80 151.35 -25.74 -70.11
CA GLU A 80 150.82 -24.39 -69.90
C GLU A 80 149.49 -24.40 -69.14
N THR A 81 148.54 -25.29 -69.46
CA THR A 81 147.28 -25.40 -68.71
C THR A 81 147.49 -25.95 -67.31
N LEU A 82 148.34 -26.98 -67.17
CA LEU A 82 148.70 -27.53 -65.87
C LEU A 82 149.45 -26.50 -65.03
N HIS A 83 150.34 -25.69 -65.62
CA HIS A 83 150.98 -24.58 -64.92
C HIS A 83 149.98 -23.47 -64.61
N ALA A 84 149.03 -23.15 -65.48
CA ALA A 84 148.00 -22.16 -65.21
C ALA A 84 147.05 -22.57 -64.06
N GLU A 85 146.78 -23.87 -63.88
CA GLU A 85 145.90 -24.38 -62.83
C GLU A 85 146.66 -24.83 -61.55
N LEU A 86 147.89 -25.34 -61.66
CA LEU A 86 148.72 -25.80 -60.52
C LEU A 86 149.80 -24.81 -60.09
N SER A 87 149.99 -23.69 -60.80
CA SER A 87 150.80 -22.59 -60.26
C SER A 87 150.12 -22.03 -59.01
N PRO A 88 150.90 -21.41 -58.09
CA PRO A 88 150.33 -20.75 -56.91
C PRO A 88 149.20 -19.78 -57.25
N THR A 89 149.34 -19.01 -58.34
CA THR A 89 148.33 -18.05 -58.80
C THR A 89 147.06 -18.73 -59.35
N GLY A 90 147.20 -19.87 -60.03
CA GLY A 90 146.07 -20.70 -60.49
C GLY A 90 145.23 -21.23 -59.34
N VAL A 91 145.89 -21.81 -58.34
CA VAL A 91 145.25 -22.34 -57.13
C VAL A 91 144.62 -21.22 -56.30
N GLU A 92 145.28 -20.07 -56.15
CA GLU A 92 144.71 -18.89 -55.48
C GLU A 92 143.44 -18.39 -56.18
N ARG A 93 143.43 -18.37 -57.52
CA ARG A 93 142.24 -18.02 -58.31
C ARG A 93 141.11 -19.02 -58.09
N GLN A 94 141.38 -20.33 -58.13
CA GLN A 94 140.37 -21.37 -57.86
C GLN A 94 139.83 -21.27 -56.42
N LEU A 95 140.71 -21.07 -55.43
CA LEU A 95 140.30 -20.85 -54.04
C LEU A 95 139.49 -19.56 -53.87
N ALA A 96 139.85 -18.48 -54.55
CA ALA A 96 139.10 -17.24 -54.54
C ALA A 96 137.70 -17.43 -55.17
N GLN A 97 137.61 -18.16 -56.28
CA GLN A 97 136.34 -18.51 -56.90
C GLN A 97 135.47 -19.37 -55.96
N LEU A 98 136.01 -20.44 -55.38
CA LEU A 98 135.29 -21.27 -54.42
C LEU A 98 134.85 -20.49 -53.18
N ARG A 99 135.69 -19.56 -52.68
CA ARG A 99 135.31 -18.66 -51.58
C ARG A 99 134.19 -17.70 -51.98
N ALA A 100 134.21 -17.19 -53.21
CA ALA A 100 133.14 -16.32 -53.72
C ALA A 100 131.83 -17.10 -53.89
N GLU A 101 131.88 -18.31 -54.45
CA GLU A 101 130.72 -19.20 -54.57
C GLU A 101 130.15 -19.60 -53.20
N ALA A 102 131.02 -19.97 -52.25
CA ALA A 102 130.59 -20.27 -50.88
C ALA A 102 130.00 -19.03 -50.18
N ALA A 103 130.60 -17.85 -50.35
CA ALA A 103 130.06 -16.61 -49.81
C ALA A 103 128.68 -16.27 -50.41
N ALA A 104 128.49 -16.50 -51.73
CA ALA A 104 127.21 -16.32 -52.39
C ALA A 104 126.14 -17.29 -51.87
N GLN A 105 126.48 -18.57 -51.69
CA GLN A 105 125.58 -19.57 -51.10
C GLN A 105 125.20 -19.23 -49.66
N ILE A 106 126.16 -18.77 -48.84
CA ILE A 106 125.89 -18.34 -47.47
C ILE A 106 124.99 -17.11 -47.44
N ALA A 107 125.24 -16.12 -48.32
CA ALA A 107 124.39 -14.95 -48.44
C ALA A 107 122.96 -15.33 -48.85
N GLN A 108 122.81 -16.23 -49.84
CA GLN A 108 121.51 -16.75 -50.25
C GLN A 108 120.80 -17.45 -49.09
N ALA A 109 121.48 -18.35 -48.37
CA ALA A 109 120.90 -19.05 -47.23
C ALA A 109 120.50 -18.09 -46.09
N HIS A 110 121.23 -17.00 -45.89
CA HIS A 110 120.84 -15.95 -44.94
C HIS A 110 119.60 -15.20 -45.39
N THR A 111 119.51 -14.81 -46.66
CA THR A 111 118.31 -14.19 -47.23
C THR A 111 117.10 -15.11 -47.09
N GLU A 112 117.21 -16.37 -47.50
CA GLU A 112 116.11 -17.35 -47.38
C GLU A 112 115.68 -17.57 -45.94
N ARG A 113 116.63 -17.62 -44.99
CA ARG A 113 116.31 -17.73 -43.55
C ARG A 113 115.58 -16.49 -43.04
N ASP A 114 116.03 -15.31 -43.43
CA ASP A 114 115.47 -14.05 -42.94
C ASP A 114 114.08 -13.80 -43.55
N GLU A 115 113.86 -14.18 -44.82
CA GLU A 115 112.54 -14.25 -45.46
C GLU A 115 111.62 -15.24 -44.74
N ALA A 116 112.07 -16.47 -44.50
CA ALA A 116 111.29 -17.47 -43.76
C ALA A 116 110.93 -17.01 -42.33
N ARG A 117 111.82 -16.24 -41.69
CA ARG A 117 111.55 -15.64 -40.38
C ARG A 117 110.49 -14.54 -40.47
N ALA A 118 110.58 -13.66 -41.45
CA ALA A 118 109.60 -12.61 -41.67
C ALA A 118 108.21 -13.17 -41.99
N ASP A 119 108.15 -14.24 -42.80
CA ASP A 119 106.91 -14.96 -43.11
C ASP A 119 106.32 -15.62 -41.86
N ALA A 120 107.15 -16.26 -41.04
CA ALA A 120 106.71 -16.88 -39.79
C ALA A 120 106.17 -15.84 -38.79
N ASP A 121 106.82 -14.68 -38.68
CA ASP A 121 106.36 -13.60 -37.79
C ASP A 121 105.06 -12.97 -38.30
N THR A 122 104.90 -12.81 -39.62
CA THR A 122 103.64 -12.37 -40.25
C THR A 122 102.51 -13.37 -40.00
N ALA A 123 102.76 -14.67 -40.23
CA ALA A 123 101.78 -15.73 -40.00
C ALA A 123 101.36 -15.81 -38.51
N ARG A 124 102.28 -15.56 -37.57
CA ARG A 124 101.96 -15.47 -36.13
C ARG A 124 101.10 -14.26 -35.79
N ALA A 125 101.39 -13.10 -36.39
CA ALA A 125 100.59 -11.89 -36.22
C ALA A 125 99.17 -12.10 -36.74
N ASP A 126 99.03 -12.68 -37.94
CA ASP A 126 97.73 -13.01 -38.55
C ASP A 126 96.95 -14.04 -37.74
N ALA A 127 97.61 -15.09 -37.24
CA ALA A 127 96.98 -16.08 -36.37
C ALA A 127 96.49 -15.47 -35.05
N THR A 128 97.25 -14.53 -34.48
CA THR A 128 96.84 -13.80 -33.26
C THR A 128 95.62 -12.92 -33.54
N LYS A 129 95.63 -12.19 -34.65
CA LYS A 129 94.50 -11.36 -35.09
C LYS A 129 93.25 -12.21 -35.34
N ALA A 130 93.40 -13.35 -36.02
CA ALA A 130 92.30 -14.27 -36.29
C ALA A 130 91.70 -14.85 -34.98
N ARG A 131 92.55 -15.18 -34.00
CA ARG A 131 92.08 -15.62 -32.67
C ARG A 131 91.31 -14.53 -31.95
N GLN A 132 91.82 -13.30 -31.92
CA GLN A 132 91.13 -12.16 -31.30
C GLN A 132 89.78 -11.89 -31.97
N GLN A 133 89.72 -11.97 -33.30
CA GLN A 133 88.47 -11.82 -34.05
C GLN A 133 87.47 -12.95 -33.74
N ALA A 134 87.94 -14.20 -33.62
CA ALA A 134 87.09 -15.32 -33.25
C ALA A 134 86.56 -15.20 -31.81
N GLU A 135 87.39 -14.79 -30.86
CA GLU A 135 87.00 -14.53 -29.47
C GLU A 135 85.95 -13.41 -29.39
N ALA A 136 86.16 -12.31 -30.13
CA ALA A 136 85.19 -11.22 -30.22
C ALA A 136 83.85 -11.69 -30.81
N ALA A 137 83.88 -12.45 -31.92
CA ALA A 137 82.67 -12.99 -32.54
C ALA A 137 81.89 -13.95 -31.61
N VAL A 138 82.60 -14.76 -30.81
CA VAL A 138 81.98 -15.64 -29.80
C VAL A 138 81.35 -14.82 -28.68
N ALA A 139 82.02 -13.76 -28.21
CA ALA A 139 81.48 -12.86 -27.19
C ALA A 139 80.20 -12.15 -27.68
N GLU A 140 80.24 -11.59 -28.90
CA GLU A 140 79.09 -10.95 -29.54
C GLU A 140 77.92 -11.93 -29.73
N ALA A 141 78.19 -13.17 -30.17
CA ALA A 141 77.17 -14.20 -30.30
C ALA A 141 76.56 -14.58 -28.94
N ALA A 142 77.35 -14.60 -27.87
CA ALA A 142 76.85 -14.87 -26.51
C ALA A 142 76.00 -13.70 -25.98
N ASP A 143 76.38 -12.45 -26.24
CA ASP A 143 75.57 -11.26 -25.92
C ASP A 143 74.26 -11.24 -26.70
N ALA A 144 74.30 -11.54 -28.00
CA ALA A 144 73.10 -11.62 -28.84
C ALA A 144 72.12 -12.70 -28.33
N ARG A 145 72.63 -13.87 -27.90
CA ARG A 145 71.80 -14.92 -27.29
C ARG A 145 71.17 -14.46 -25.98
N ARG A 146 71.94 -13.84 -25.08
CA ARG A 146 71.41 -13.28 -23.82
C ARG A 146 70.34 -12.23 -24.08
N ALA A 147 70.54 -11.35 -25.06
CA ALA A 147 69.57 -10.34 -25.44
C ALA A 147 68.27 -10.97 -26.00
N ALA A 148 68.40 -12.02 -26.83
CA ALA A 148 67.27 -12.77 -27.34
C ALA A 148 66.49 -13.46 -26.22
N ASP A 149 67.17 -14.16 -25.30
CA ASP A 149 66.54 -14.83 -24.15
C ASP A 149 65.79 -13.82 -23.26
N GLN A 150 66.39 -12.65 -23.01
CA GLN A 150 65.73 -11.57 -22.26
C GLN A 150 64.51 -11.01 -23.01
N ALA A 151 64.59 -10.85 -24.33
CA ALA A 151 63.46 -10.39 -25.14
C ALA A 151 62.31 -11.40 -25.11
N THR A 152 62.60 -12.70 -25.23
CA THR A 152 61.61 -13.77 -25.11
C THR A 152 60.99 -13.80 -23.72
N ALA A 153 61.77 -13.68 -22.65
CA ALA A 153 61.26 -13.62 -21.29
C ALA A 153 60.35 -12.40 -21.05
N ARG A 154 60.72 -11.23 -21.59
CA ARG A 154 59.88 -10.02 -21.53
C ARG A 154 58.58 -10.18 -22.33
N ALA A 155 58.64 -10.83 -23.49
CA ALA A 155 57.46 -11.11 -24.31
C ALA A 155 56.51 -12.07 -23.59
N ALA A 156 57.01 -13.16 -23.01
CA ALA A 156 56.22 -14.09 -22.21
C ALA A 156 55.54 -13.38 -21.03
N ALA A 157 56.31 -12.59 -20.25
CA ALA A 157 55.75 -11.82 -19.14
C ALA A 157 54.76 -10.73 -19.57
N ALA A 158 54.82 -10.25 -20.82
CA ALA A 158 53.82 -9.33 -21.37
C ALA A 158 52.53 -10.07 -21.75
N VAL A 159 52.64 -11.28 -22.33
CA VAL A 159 51.49 -12.15 -22.61
C VAL A 159 50.78 -12.54 -21.33
N ASP A 160 51.50 -13.03 -20.31
CA ASP A 160 50.90 -13.41 -19.02
C ASP A 160 50.15 -12.24 -18.38
N ARG A 161 50.71 -11.02 -18.42
CA ARG A 161 50.05 -9.81 -17.91
C ARG A 161 48.81 -9.44 -18.72
N ALA A 162 48.83 -9.63 -20.05
CA ALA A 162 47.68 -9.38 -20.90
C ALA A 162 46.55 -10.36 -20.59
N GLU A 163 46.85 -11.66 -20.45
CA GLU A 163 45.87 -12.69 -20.08
C GLU A 163 45.27 -12.42 -18.69
N GLN A 164 46.09 -12.05 -17.71
CA GLN A 164 45.61 -11.67 -16.37
C GLN A 164 44.70 -10.43 -16.44
N ALA A 165 45.05 -9.44 -17.25
CA ALA A 165 44.23 -8.24 -17.43
C ALA A 165 42.89 -8.56 -18.11
N GLU A 166 42.88 -9.46 -19.08
CA GLU A 166 41.64 -9.94 -19.73
C GLU A 166 40.74 -10.70 -18.74
N GLN A 167 41.31 -11.63 -17.97
CA GLN A 167 40.57 -12.37 -16.95
C GLN A 167 39.98 -11.44 -15.87
N ALA A 168 40.75 -10.43 -15.44
CA ALA A 168 40.28 -9.42 -14.50
C ALA A 168 39.14 -8.58 -15.10
N ARG A 169 39.26 -8.15 -16.36
CA ARG A 169 38.23 -7.42 -17.09
C ARG A 169 36.95 -8.24 -17.22
N ASP A 170 37.05 -9.50 -17.62
CA ASP A 170 35.89 -10.38 -17.80
C ASP A 170 35.19 -10.67 -16.46
N THR A 171 35.95 -10.78 -15.38
CA THR A 171 35.40 -10.88 -14.02
C THR A 171 34.66 -9.60 -13.63
N ALA A 172 35.27 -8.42 -13.83
CA ALA A 172 34.62 -7.14 -13.57
C ALA A 172 33.33 -6.94 -14.40
N HIS A 173 33.30 -7.41 -15.65
CA HIS A 173 32.11 -7.39 -16.49
C HIS A 173 30.99 -8.29 -15.97
N ARG A 174 31.33 -9.51 -15.50
CA ARG A 174 30.35 -10.41 -14.87
C ARG A 174 29.79 -9.82 -13.59
N GLU A 175 30.63 -9.25 -12.73
CA GLU A 175 30.21 -8.59 -11.49
C GLU A 175 29.31 -7.38 -11.77
N THR A 176 29.67 -6.54 -12.76
CA THR A 176 28.85 -5.40 -13.16
C THR A 176 27.48 -5.84 -13.68
N SER A 177 27.45 -6.90 -14.50
CA SER A 177 26.20 -7.45 -15.05
C SER A 177 25.32 -8.03 -13.94
N ALA A 178 25.92 -8.75 -12.98
CA ALA A 178 25.21 -9.27 -11.81
C ALA A 178 24.66 -8.14 -10.93
N ALA A 179 25.44 -7.09 -10.67
CA ALA A 179 25.00 -5.92 -9.93
C ALA A 179 23.84 -5.19 -10.64
N GLN A 180 23.88 -5.06 -11.96
CA GLN A 180 22.78 -4.50 -12.75
C GLN A 180 21.52 -5.35 -12.68
N ALA A 181 21.64 -6.68 -12.76
CA ALA A 181 20.51 -7.59 -12.62
C ALA A 181 19.86 -7.49 -11.24
N LEU A 182 20.66 -7.43 -10.17
CA LEU A 182 20.18 -7.22 -8.80
C LEU A 182 19.48 -5.86 -8.64
N ARG A 183 20.01 -4.80 -9.26
CA ARG A 183 19.36 -3.47 -9.24
C ARG A 183 17.99 -3.50 -9.91
N VAL A 184 17.90 -4.10 -11.10
CA VAL A 184 16.63 -4.24 -11.84
C VAL A 184 15.63 -5.06 -11.04
N GLN A 185 16.07 -6.14 -10.38
CA GLN A 185 15.21 -6.94 -9.52
C GLN A 185 14.71 -6.13 -8.32
N ALA A 186 15.59 -5.41 -7.62
CA ALA A 186 15.21 -4.56 -6.49
C ALA A 186 14.22 -3.45 -6.89
N GLU A 187 14.37 -2.87 -8.09
CA GLU A 187 13.40 -1.89 -8.63
C GLU A 187 12.03 -2.53 -8.87
N ARG A 188 11.99 -3.73 -9.45
CA ARG A 188 10.73 -4.49 -9.65
C ARG A 188 10.07 -4.84 -8.33
N ASP A 189 10.82 -5.36 -7.36
CA ASP A 189 10.31 -5.72 -6.04
C ASP A 189 9.75 -4.48 -5.31
N ARG A 190 10.46 -3.35 -5.39
CA ARG A 190 9.99 -2.07 -4.85
C ARG A 190 8.68 -1.63 -5.51
N ASP A 191 8.58 -1.73 -6.83
CA ASP A 191 7.40 -1.28 -7.57
C ASP A 191 6.21 -2.21 -7.34
N ALA A 192 6.45 -3.52 -7.19
CA ALA A 192 5.46 -4.51 -6.74
C ALA A 192 4.96 -4.19 -5.32
N ALA A 193 5.85 -4.00 -4.36
CA ALA A 193 5.49 -3.62 -2.99
C ALA A 193 4.71 -2.30 -2.93
N ARG A 194 5.05 -1.32 -3.77
CA ARG A 194 4.28 -0.06 -3.91
C ARG A 194 2.90 -0.27 -4.52
N HIS A 195 2.74 -1.24 -5.40
CA HIS A 195 1.44 -1.60 -5.96
C HIS A 195 0.58 -2.28 -4.90
N GLU A 196 1.10 -3.30 -4.21
CA GLU A 196 0.43 -3.98 -3.10
C GLU A 196 0.01 -3.00 -2.00
N LEU A 197 0.89 -2.07 -1.60
CA LEU A 197 0.55 -1.05 -0.61
C LEU A 197 -0.60 -0.13 -1.07
N ARG A 198 -0.69 0.19 -2.37
CA ARG A 198 -1.81 0.98 -2.91
C ARG A 198 -3.10 0.18 -2.88
N THR A 199 -3.06 -1.11 -3.23
CA THR A 199 -4.20 -2.02 -3.16
C THR A 199 -4.71 -2.13 -1.72
N VAL A 200 -3.85 -2.43 -0.75
CA VAL A 200 -4.22 -2.54 0.67
C VAL A 200 -4.80 -1.22 1.19
N ARG A 201 -4.26 -0.07 0.79
CA ARG A 201 -4.85 1.23 1.17
C ARG A 201 -6.26 1.42 0.62
N ALA A 202 -6.49 1.06 -0.65
CA ALA A 202 -7.81 1.13 -1.25
C ALA A 202 -8.82 0.17 -0.58
N GLU A 203 -8.37 -1.03 -0.19
CA GLU A 203 -9.17 -1.98 0.60
C GLU A 203 -9.52 -1.38 1.97
N VAL A 204 -8.54 -0.82 2.69
CA VAL A 204 -8.76 -0.17 3.99
C VAL A 204 -9.75 0.99 3.87
N ASP A 205 -9.63 1.83 2.85
CA ASP A 205 -10.56 2.94 2.63
C ASP A 205 -11.97 2.45 2.28
N THR A 206 -12.08 1.34 1.53
CA THR A 206 -13.36 0.66 1.26
C THR A 206 -13.99 0.13 2.55
N GLU A 207 -13.22 -0.56 3.41
CA GLU A 207 -13.73 -1.07 4.69
C GLU A 207 -14.11 0.06 5.65
N ARG A 208 -13.38 1.18 5.64
CA ARG A 208 -13.75 2.40 6.39
C ARG A 208 -15.07 2.96 5.91
N HIS A 209 -15.30 3.01 4.59
CA HIS A 209 -16.56 3.48 4.03
C HIS A 209 -17.72 2.58 4.45
N ARG A 210 -17.57 1.26 4.32
CA ARG A 210 -18.56 0.27 4.81
C ARG A 210 -18.83 0.42 6.30
N THR A 211 -17.80 0.64 7.10
CA THR A 211 -17.96 0.85 8.55
C THR A 211 -18.77 2.13 8.84
N ALA A 212 -18.55 3.21 8.08
CA ALA A 212 -19.30 4.45 8.21
C ALA A 212 -20.76 4.30 7.76
N GLU A 213 -21.01 3.56 6.67
CA GLU A 213 -22.36 3.21 6.19
C GLU A 213 -23.10 2.40 7.25
N LEU A 214 -22.53 1.29 7.73
CA LEU A 214 -23.11 0.45 8.79
C LEU A 214 -23.35 1.23 10.09
N THR A 215 -22.47 2.19 10.42
CA THR A 215 -22.66 3.08 11.57
C THR A 215 -23.89 3.97 11.38
N THR A 216 -24.06 4.53 10.18
CA THR A 216 -25.21 5.38 9.83
C THR A 216 -26.51 4.57 9.81
N GLU A 217 -26.49 3.35 9.27
CA GLU A 217 -27.63 2.43 9.29
C GLU A 217 -28.03 2.07 10.72
N ARG A 218 -27.05 1.72 11.57
CA ARG A 218 -27.28 1.44 12.99
C ARG A 218 -27.92 2.62 13.71
N ASP A 219 -27.43 3.83 13.49
CA ASP A 219 -27.93 5.03 14.16
C ASP A 219 -29.34 5.40 13.66
N THR A 220 -29.62 5.20 12.37
CA THR A 220 -30.97 5.32 11.80
C THR A 220 -31.92 4.30 12.40
N ALA A 221 -31.52 3.03 12.51
CA ALA A 221 -32.31 1.98 13.13
C ALA A 221 -32.58 2.27 14.61
N ARG A 222 -31.59 2.79 15.36
CA ARG A 222 -31.77 3.21 16.75
C ARG A 222 -32.76 4.37 16.88
N ALA A 223 -32.68 5.36 16.00
CA ALA A 223 -33.64 6.47 15.98
C ALA A 223 -35.07 5.98 15.67
N GLU A 224 -35.21 5.01 14.75
CA GLU A 224 -36.50 4.40 14.44
C GLU A 224 -37.06 3.61 15.63
N VAL A 225 -36.24 2.79 16.28
CA VAL A 225 -36.64 2.08 17.51
C VAL A 225 -37.10 3.09 18.57
N ALA A 226 -36.35 4.17 18.80
CA ALA A 226 -36.74 5.20 19.75
C ALA A 226 -38.07 5.88 19.40
N ARG A 227 -38.32 6.15 18.11
CA ARG A 227 -39.61 6.69 17.63
C ARG A 227 -40.76 5.70 17.88
N VAL A 228 -40.58 4.43 17.53
CA VAL A 228 -41.59 3.39 17.74
C VAL A 228 -41.88 3.21 19.23
N THR A 229 -40.85 3.23 20.09
CA THR A 229 -41.02 3.19 21.55
C THR A 229 -41.82 4.39 22.04
N ALA A 230 -41.50 5.62 21.61
CA ALA A 230 -42.25 6.82 22.02
C ALA A 230 -43.72 6.76 21.60
N VAL A 231 -44.01 6.29 20.38
CA VAL A 231 -45.39 6.08 19.89
C VAL A 231 -46.10 5.00 20.72
N ALA A 232 -45.42 3.92 21.07
CA ALA A 232 -45.98 2.87 21.92
C ALA A 232 -46.27 3.37 23.35
N ASP A 233 -45.39 4.19 23.92
CA ASP A 233 -45.59 4.82 25.23
C ASP A 233 -46.77 5.79 25.19
N GLU A 234 -46.89 6.62 24.15
CA GLU A 234 -48.03 7.53 23.95
C GLU A 234 -49.35 6.76 23.78
N ALA A 235 -49.35 5.70 22.97
CA ALA A 235 -50.51 4.83 22.80
C ALA A 235 -50.92 4.14 24.11
N THR A 236 -49.94 3.73 24.93
CA THR A 236 -50.17 3.14 26.25
C THR A 236 -50.77 4.18 27.20
N GLY A 237 -50.21 5.38 27.26
CA GLY A 237 -50.74 6.49 28.06
C GLY A 237 -52.16 6.90 27.63
N HIS A 238 -52.43 6.93 26.32
CA HIS A 238 -53.78 7.20 25.81
C HIS A 238 -54.76 6.08 26.19
N ALA A 239 -54.34 4.81 26.09
CA ALA A 239 -55.15 3.68 26.52
C ALA A 239 -55.46 3.72 28.03
N GLU A 240 -54.50 4.14 28.86
CA GLU A 240 -54.70 4.34 30.30
C GLU A 240 -55.68 5.49 30.59
N GLN A 241 -55.57 6.62 29.87
CA GLN A 241 -56.51 7.74 29.98
C GLN A 241 -57.93 7.32 29.59
N VAL A 242 -58.09 6.59 28.47
CA VAL A 242 -59.40 6.07 28.04
C VAL A 242 -59.96 5.11 29.07
N ARG A 243 -59.14 4.22 29.66
CA ARG A 243 -59.58 3.34 30.76
C ARG A 243 -60.03 4.14 31.98
N ALA A 244 -59.26 5.14 32.40
CA ALA A 244 -59.63 5.99 33.54
C ALA A 244 -60.93 6.77 33.27
N ALA A 245 -61.08 7.33 32.07
CA ALA A 245 -62.32 7.99 31.65
C ALA A 245 -63.51 7.02 31.62
N LEU A 246 -63.32 5.78 31.17
CA LEU A 246 -64.35 4.74 31.20
C LEU A 246 -64.73 4.36 32.64
N THR A 247 -63.75 4.21 33.54
CA THR A 247 -63.99 3.98 34.97
C THR A 247 -64.78 5.13 35.59
N GLN A 248 -64.41 6.38 35.28
CA GLN A 248 -65.13 7.56 35.75
C GLN A 248 -66.56 7.58 35.20
N ALA A 249 -66.76 7.38 33.90
CA ALA A 249 -68.08 7.34 33.28
C ALA A 249 -68.97 6.23 33.87
N HIS A 250 -68.39 5.08 34.23
CA HIS A 250 -69.11 4.03 34.95
C HIS A 250 -69.50 4.46 36.37
N ALA A 251 -68.64 5.16 37.10
CA ALA A 251 -68.96 5.71 38.42
C ALA A 251 -70.06 6.78 38.32
N ASP A 252 -69.97 7.69 37.35
CA ASP A 252 -70.97 8.72 37.09
C ASP A 252 -72.32 8.09 36.71
N LEU A 253 -72.32 7.04 35.87
CA LEU A 253 -73.53 6.29 35.52
C LEU A 253 -74.12 5.58 36.74
N ALA A 254 -73.29 5.02 37.63
CA ALA A 254 -73.75 4.40 38.87
C ALA A 254 -74.39 5.44 39.81
N ALA A 255 -73.75 6.61 39.96
CA ALA A 255 -74.29 7.73 40.73
C ALA A 255 -75.63 8.21 40.15
N ALA A 256 -75.70 8.46 38.83
CA ALA A 256 -76.93 8.87 38.17
C ALA A 256 -78.06 7.83 38.30
N ARG A 257 -77.73 6.53 38.37
CA ARG A 257 -78.71 5.47 38.64
C ARG A 257 -79.22 5.51 40.09
N THR A 258 -78.35 5.78 41.05
CA THR A 258 -78.75 6.01 42.44
C THR A 258 -79.63 7.24 42.55
N ASP A 259 -79.22 8.36 41.97
CA ASP A 259 -80.02 9.60 41.95
C ASP A 259 -81.39 9.37 41.30
N ALA A 260 -81.45 8.63 40.20
CA ALA A 260 -82.72 8.28 39.55
C ALA A 260 -83.61 7.36 40.43
N ALA A 261 -83.01 6.44 41.20
CA ALA A 261 -83.72 5.60 42.15
C ALA A 261 -84.26 6.42 43.32
N ASP A 262 -83.46 7.35 43.84
CA ASP A 262 -83.85 8.27 44.91
C ASP A 262 -84.99 9.20 44.45
N LEU A 263 -84.87 9.81 43.28
CA LEU A 263 -85.96 10.59 42.66
C LEU A 263 -87.23 9.77 42.45
N THR A 264 -87.10 8.49 42.08
CA THR A 264 -88.24 7.59 41.94
C THR A 264 -88.91 7.32 43.30
N ALA A 265 -88.13 7.16 44.36
CA ALA A 265 -88.63 6.99 45.73
C ALA A 265 -89.28 8.29 46.26
N GLU A 266 -88.71 9.46 45.96
CA GLU A 266 -89.31 10.76 46.25
C GLU A 266 -90.65 10.93 45.52
N ILE A 267 -90.72 10.63 44.22
CA ILE A 267 -91.97 10.65 43.45
C ILE A 267 -93.01 9.69 44.06
N ALA A 268 -92.61 8.50 44.49
CA ALA A 268 -93.51 7.56 45.16
C ALA A 268 -94.04 8.12 46.49
N THR A 269 -93.18 8.80 47.27
CA THR A 269 -93.54 9.45 48.53
C THR A 269 -94.51 10.62 48.30
N VAL A 270 -94.22 11.51 47.35
CA VAL A 270 -95.09 12.63 46.97
C VAL A 270 -96.44 12.12 46.44
N ARG A 271 -96.45 11.02 45.67
CA ARG A 271 -97.71 10.38 45.22
C ARG A 271 -98.53 9.85 46.40
N ALA A 272 -97.89 9.16 47.34
CA ALA A 272 -98.58 8.68 48.55
C ALA A 272 -99.13 9.82 49.41
N GLU A 273 -98.40 10.94 49.50
CA GLU A 273 -98.86 12.15 50.19
C GLU A 273 -100.02 12.83 49.44
N ALA A 274 -99.96 12.90 48.11
CA ALA A 274 -101.05 13.39 47.28
C ALA A 274 -102.31 12.52 47.41
N ASP A 275 -102.17 11.19 47.49
CA ASP A 275 -103.29 10.27 47.70
C ASP A 275 -103.89 10.44 49.10
N ARG A 276 -103.07 10.61 50.15
CA ARG A 276 -103.56 10.96 51.50
C ARG A 276 -104.30 12.29 51.52
N LEU A 277 -103.78 13.32 50.85
CA LEU A 277 -104.46 14.61 50.74
C LEU A 277 -105.79 14.50 49.98
N ARG A 278 -105.85 13.72 48.90
CA ARG A 278 -107.11 13.43 48.19
C ARG A 278 -108.11 12.72 49.09
N GLN A 279 -107.66 11.75 49.88
CA GLN A 279 -108.52 11.04 50.83
C GLN A 279 -109.06 12.00 51.91
N HIS A 280 -108.21 12.86 52.49
CA HIS A 280 -108.67 13.89 53.42
C HIS A 280 -109.65 14.89 52.80
N VAL A 281 -109.47 15.28 51.53
CA VAL A 281 -110.43 16.12 50.81
C VAL A 281 -111.76 15.40 50.59
N ALA A 282 -111.73 14.10 50.25
CA ALA A 282 -112.94 13.29 50.10
C ALA A 282 -113.69 13.17 51.44
N GLU A 283 -112.98 12.86 52.53
CA GLU A 283 -113.53 12.79 53.90
C GLU A 283 -114.12 14.14 54.33
N ALA A 284 -113.45 15.26 54.04
CA ALA A 284 -113.96 16.60 54.31
C ALA A 284 -115.22 16.92 53.48
N THR A 285 -115.27 16.47 52.22
CA THR A 285 -116.43 16.67 51.34
C THR A 285 -117.64 15.87 51.84
N ASP A 286 -117.43 14.62 52.26
CA ASP A 286 -118.47 13.79 52.87
C ASP A 286 -118.95 14.38 54.20
N ALA A 287 -118.04 14.90 55.04
CA ALA A 287 -118.39 15.58 56.28
C ALA A 287 -119.23 16.85 56.02
N VAL A 288 -118.91 17.62 54.99
CA VAL A 288 -119.70 18.79 54.57
C VAL A 288 -121.08 18.38 54.06
N ALA A 289 -121.19 17.27 53.29
CA ALA A 289 -122.46 16.73 52.85
C ALA A 289 -123.33 16.25 54.03
N GLN A 290 -122.74 15.54 54.99
CA GLN A 290 -123.41 15.11 56.22
C GLN A 290 -123.84 16.28 57.11
N ALA A 291 -123.04 17.34 57.21
CA ALA A 291 -123.43 18.57 57.89
C ALA A 291 -124.58 19.29 57.18
N GLY A 292 -124.60 19.27 55.85
CA GLY A 292 -125.68 19.79 55.03
C GLY A 292 -127.01 19.06 55.27
N THR A 293 -126.99 17.73 55.26
CA THR A 293 -128.20 16.93 55.54
C THR A 293 -128.69 17.12 56.97
N ALA A 294 -127.79 17.13 57.97
CA ALA A 294 -128.16 17.39 59.36
C ALA A 294 -128.80 18.78 59.56
N ARG A 295 -128.28 19.81 58.87
CA ARG A 295 -128.86 21.16 58.89
C ARG A 295 -130.27 21.19 58.27
N ASP A 296 -130.47 20.48 57.16
CA ASP A 296 -131.76 20.45 56.48
C ASP A 296 -132.82 19.69 57.28
N THR A 297 -132.43 18.59 57.95
CA THR A 297 -133.28 17.88 58.92
C THR A 297 -133.68 18.78 60.10
N ALA A 298 -132.72 19.46 60.73
CA ALA A 298 -132.98 20.38 61.84
C ALA A 298 -133.91 21.54 61.42
N ARG A 299 -133.81 22.01 60.17
CA ARG A 299 -134.69 23.05 59.63
C ARG A 299 -136.12 22.55 59.43
N ALA A 300 -136.29 21.32 58.94
CA ALA A 300 -137.61 20.70 58.80
C ALA A 300 -138.28 20.48 60.17
N GLU A 301 -137.53 20.02 61.17
CA GLU A 301 -138.01 19.86 62.56
C GLU A 301 -138.40 21.20 63.19
N ALA A 302 -137.63 22.27 62.96
CA ALA A 302 -137.95 23.61 63.44
C ALA A 302 -139.23 24.18 62.81
N GLU A 303 -139.48 23.89 61.52
CA GLU A 303 -140.69 24.32 60.84
C GLU A 303 -141.93 23.52 61.31
N GLN A 304 -141.76 22.21 61.51
CA GLN A 304 -142.77 21.34 62.13
C GLN A 304 -143.17 21.86 63.53
N ALA A 305 -142.19 22.17 64.38
CA ALA A 305 -142.42 22.70 65.72
C ALA A 305 -143.15 24.07 65.70
N ARG A 306 -142.88 24.93 64.71
CA ARG A 306 -143.59 26.21 64.54
C ARG A 306 -145.06 26.02 64.18
N VAL A 307 -145.37 25.04 63.31
CA VAL A 307 -146.75 24.70 62.96
C VAL A 307 -147.51 24.13 64.16
N GLU A 308 -146.86 23.28 64.96
CA GLU A 308 -147.44 22.71 66.18
C GLU A 308 -147.74 23.79 67.23
N VAL A 309 -146.82 24.75 67.44
CA VAL A 309 -147.04 25.90 68.33
C VAL A 309 -148.18 26.80 67.83
N ALA A 310 -148.25 27.10 66.53
CA ALA A 310 -149.34 27.89 65.95
C ALA A 310 -150.71 27.20 66.14
N THR A 311 -150.75 25.87 66.00
CA THR A 311 -151.97 25.08 66.20
C THR A 311 -152.39 25.03 67.67
N ALA A 312 -151.43 24.93 68.59
CA ALA A 312 -151.68 24.96 70.03
C ALA A 312 -152.23 26.32 70.49
N THR A 313 -151.68 27.43 69.98
CA THR A 313 -152.16 28.79 70.29
C THR A 313 -153.59 29.00 69.79
N ALA A 314 -153.90 28.59 68.56
CA ALA A 314 -155.27 28.68 68.02
C ALA A 314 -156.29 27.87 68.84
N ARG A 315 -155.90 26.71 69.38
CA ARG A 315 -156.76 25.93 70.31
C ARG A 315 -156.96 26.65 71.64
N ALA A 316 -155.92 27.28 72.20
CA ALA A 316 -156.01 28.03 73.45
C ALA A 316 -156.94 29.25 73.32
N ASP A 317 -156.85 29.99 72.20
CA ASP A 317 -157.73 31.13 71.93
C ASP A 317 -159.20 30.70 71.77
N GLY A 318 -159.44 29.56 71.10
CA GLY A 318 -160.79 28.98 70.99
C GLY A 318 -161.39 28.60 72.35
N LEU A 319 -160.61 27.92 73.20
CA LEU A 319 -161.05 27.54 74.56
C LEU A 319 -161.30 28.76 75.46
N ALA A 320 -160.54 29.84 75.29
CA ALA A 320 -160.74 31.10 76.03
C ALA A 320 -162.05 31.80 75.62
N ALA A 321 -162.38 31.79 74.32
CA ALA A 321 -163.65 32.33 73.81
C ALA A 321 -164.86 31.53 74.34
N ASP A 322 -164.78 30.20 74.33
CA ASP A 322 -165.83 29.32 74.84
C ASP A 322 -166.06 29.51 76.35
N LEU A 323 -164.99 29.66 77.13
CA LEU A 323 -165.07 29.92 78.58
C LEU A 323 -165.74 31.27 78.90
N SER A 324 -165.47 32.30 78.10
CA SER A 324 -166.11 33.61 78.22
C SER A 324 -167.62 33.52 77.97
N LEU A 325 -168.02 32.81 76.91
CA LEU A 325 -169.43 32.53 76.57
C LEU A 325 -170.15 31.76 77.69
N ALA A 326 -169.51 30.72 78.23
CA ALA A 326 -170.06 29.92 79.32
C ALA A 326 -170.29 30.76 80.60
N ARG A 327 -169.36 31.66 80.95
CA ARG A 327 -169.48 32.56 82.09
C ARG A 327 -170.63 33.57 81.93
N GLN A 328 -170.80 34.13 80.74
CA GLN A 328 -171.91 35.04 80.45
C GLN A 328 -173.27 34.32 80.55
N ALA A 329 -173.35 33.08 80.05
CA ALA A 329 -174.55 32.25 80.17
C ALA A 329 -174.89 31.90 81.63
N ALA A 330 -173.89 31.58 82.45
CA ALA A 330 -174.06 31.31 83.88
C ALA A 330 -174.58 32.53 84.64
N ALA A 331 -174.00 33.72 84.41
CA ALA A 331 -174.46 34.97 85.04
C ALA A 331 -175.92 35.31 84.65
N ALA A 332 -176.31 35.05 83.39
CA ALA A 332 -177.68 35.25 82.92
C ALA A 332 -178.67 34.21 83.49
N ALA A 333 -178.20 33.03 83.86
CA ALA A 333 -179.00 32.00 84.54
C ALA A 333 -179.20 32.34 86.01
N GLU A 334 -178.15 32.79 86.70
CA GLU A 334 -178.20 33.23 88.11
C GLU A 334 -179.14 34.42 88.31
N GLN A 335 -179.11 35.43 87.43
CA GLN A 335 -180.09 36.53 87.47
C GLN A 335 -181.53 36.04 87.32
N ARG A 336 -181.80 35.12 86.39
CA ARG A 336 -183.13 34.54 86.19
C ARG A 336 -183.60 33.75 87.41
N LEU A 337 -182.68 33.06 88.08
CA LEU A 337 -182.97 32.29 89.29
C LEU A 337 -183.30 33.20 90.48
N GLY A 338 -182.56 34.31 90.63
CA GLY A 338 -182.87 35.34 91.63
C GLY A 338 -184.22 36.02 91.41
N ASP A 339 -184.58 36.32 90.15
CA ASP A 339 -185.86 36.93 89.80
C ASP A 339 -187.05 35.99 90.05
N LEU A 340 -186.89 34.69 89.73
CA LEU A 340 -187.89 33.66 90.02
C LEU A 340 -188.07 33.41 91.53
N GLN A 341 -187.00 33.44 92.32
CA GLN A 341 -187.08 33.31 93.78
C GLN A 341 -187.80 34.49 94.43
N ALA A 342 -187.60 35.72 93.93
CA ALA A 342 -188.33 36.88 94.41
C ALA A 342 -189.84 36.77 94.11
N ARG A 343 -190.20 36.30 92.91
CA ARG A 343 -191.60 36.05 92.52
C ARG A 343 -192.27 34.96 93.37
N LEU A 344 -191.54 33.88 93.69
CA LEU A 344 -192.07 32.80 94.51
C LEU A 344 -192.37 33.28 95.94
N ARG A 345 -191.45 34.04 96.55
CA ARG A 345 -191.66 34.63 97.89
C ARG A 345 -192.86 35.57 97.92
N ALA A 346 -193.02 36.41 96.89
CA ALA A 346 -194.19 37.28 96.78
C ALA A 346 -195.50 36.48 96.69
N ALA A 347 -195.51 35.39 95.92
CA ALA A 347 -196.69 34.51 95.80
C ALA A 347 -197.00 33.73 97.10
N GLU A 348 -195.98 33.34 97.86
CA GLU A 348 -196.13 32.70 99.17
C GLU A 348 -196.68 33.67 100.22
N ASP A 349 -196.18 34.91 100.25
CA ASP A 349 -196.70 35.97 101.13
C ASP A 349 -198.17 36.29 100.82
N ASP A 350 -198.54 36.38 99.54
CA ASP A 350 -199.93 36.59 99.11
C ASP A 350 -200.84 35.44 99.55
N ARG A 351 -200.39 34.18 99.43
CA ARG A 351 -201.11 33.00 99.88
C ARG A 351 -201.30 32.99 101.40
N ASP A 352 -200.26 33.30 102.15
CA ASP A 352 -200.29 33.29 103.62
C ASP A 352 -201.16 34.45 104.14
N GLN A 353 -201.19 35.57 103.42
CA GLN A 353 -202.09 36.68 103.71
C GLN A 353 -203.56 36.31 103.40
N ALA A 354 -203.83 35.60 102.30
CA ALA A 354 -205.18 35.12 101.97
C ALA A 354 -205.68 34.07 102.98
N THR A 355 -204.81 33.15 103.41
CA THR A 355 -205.15 32.12 104.40
C THR A 355 -205.48 32.72 105.75
N ARG A 356 -204.71 33.74 106.18
CA ARG A 356 -205.00 34.53 107.38
C ARG A 356 -206.35 35.24 107.29
N ARG A 357 -206.70 35.83 106.13
CA ARG A 357 -208.05 36.40 105.90
C ARG A 357 -209.16 35.36 106.00
N THR A 358 -208.91 34.14 105.54
CA THR A 358 -209.90 33.07 105.59
C THR A 358 -210.12 32.61 107.03
N ALA A 359 -209.05 32.46 107.81
CA ALA A 359 -209.12 32.15 109.25
C ALA A 359 -209.86 33.26 110.02
N GLN A 360 -209.59 34.52 109.70
CA GLN A 360 -210.27 35.66 110.33
C GLN A 360 -211.78 35.68 110.06
N LEU A 361 -212.20 35.30 108.85
CA LEU A 361 -213.62 35.19 108.51
C LEU A 361 -214.30 34.00 109.21
N VAL A 362 -213.58 32.90 109.42
CA VAL A 362 -214.10 31.73 110.15
C VAL A 362 -214.28 32.03 111.65
N ASP A 363 -213.35 32.77 112.25
CA ASP A 363 -213.48 33.23 113.64
C ASP A 363 -214.67 34.20 113.78
N GLN A 364 -214.87 35.11 112.82
CA GLN A 364 -216.03 36.02 112.83
C GLN A 364 -217.37 35.28 112.72
N VAL A 365 -217.43 34.18 111.96
CA VAL A 365 -218.63 33.33 111.89
C VAL A 365 -218.83 32.54 113.20
N SER A 366 -217.75 32.10 113.85
CA SER A 366 -217.81 31.39 115.14
C SER A 366 -218.20 32.29 116.31
N ASP A 367 -217.80 33.55 116.29
CA ASP A 367 -218.21 34.54 117.29
C ASP A 367 -219.69 34.89 117.16
N LEU A 368 -220.21 34.98 115.93
CA LEU A 368 -221.65 35.17 115.72
C LEU A 368 -222.46 33.93 116.19
N ALA A 369 -221.92 32.73 115.98
CA ALA A 369 -222.49 31.47 116.47
C ALA A 369 -222.39 31.32 118.00
N SER A 370 -221.44 31.98 118.66
CA SER A 370 -221.33 31.99 120.13
C SER A 370 -222.25 33.02 120.77
N ALA A 371 -222.57 34.13 120.07
CA ALA A 371 -223.61 35.07 120.50
C ALA A 371 -225.00 34.41 120.48
N LEU A 372 -225.21 33.43 119.58
CA LEU A 372 -226.37 32.54 119.55
C LEU A 372 -226.56 31.68 120.81
N ALA A 373 -225.59 31.59 121.74
CA ALA A 373 -225.70 30.70 122.90
C ALA A 373 -226.01 31.39 124.25
N ARG A 374 -225.78 32.70 124.43
CA ARG A 374 -225.83 33.34 125.77
C ARG A 374 -227.16 33.97 126.19
N LEU A 375 -228.18 34.03 125.33
CA LEU A 375 -229.45 34.67 125.68
C LEU A 375 -230.66 33.72 125.75
N GLY A 376 -230.41 32.41 125.75
CA GLY A 376 -231.40 31.40 126.09
C GLY A 376 -230.95 30.50 127.24
N ALA A 377 -231.08 30.93 128.50
CA ALA A 377 -231.25 29.99 129.62
C ALA A 377 -231.92 30.65 130.86
N PRO A 378 -232.87 29.97 131.56
CA PRO A 378 -233.77 30.56 132.55
C PRO A 378 -233.42 30.27 134.04
N ARG A 379 -233.94 31.14 134.92
CA ARG A 379 -233.94 31.19 136.41
C ARG A 379 -234.20 29.87 137.16
N PRO A 380 -233.62 29.71 138.37
CA PRO A 380 -234.45 29.37 139.56
C PRO A 380 -233.99 30.02 140.90
N GLY A 381 -234.93 30.27 141.84
CA GLY A 381 -234.68 30.69 143.25
C GLY A 381 -235.12 32.09 143.62
#